data_AF-A0A7K4CPZ6-F1
#
_entry.id   AF-A0A7K4CPZ6-F1
#
_cell.length_a   1.000
_cell.length_b   1.000
_cell.length_c   1.000
_cell.angle_alpha   90.00
_cell.angle_beta   90.00
_cell.angle_gamma   90.00
#
_symmetry.space_group_name_H-M   'P 1'
#
loop_
_entity.id
_entity.type
_entity.pdbx_description
1 polymer ?
#
loop_
_entity_poly.entity_id
_entity_poly.type
_entity_poly.pdbx_seq_one_letter_code
_entity_poly.pdbx_strand_id
1 'polypeptide(L)'
;MTSSFKSYLPAIVAAINGRRSVRNYLPEPLSDTVRGQLTEFIDRIDLPFPHEVRVAIVPQDANGSIFYFPSPGNYVTFTCPRTILDQAKLGFAGELFILFA
;
A
#
# COMPACT_ATOMS: atom_id res chain seq x y z
N MET A 1 25.11 -8.74 -2.39
CA MET A 1 24.36 -8.05 -1.31
C MET A 1 25.35 -7.28 -0.47
N THR A 2 25.31 -5.94 -0.55
CA THR A 2 26.15 -5.06 0.26
C THR A 2 25.85 -5.25 1.75
N SER A 3 26.83 -5.03 2.62
CA SER A 3 26.71 -5.11 4.09
C SER A 3 25.51 -4.34 4.67
N SER A 4 24.94 -3.40 3.90
CA SER A 4 23.78 -2.57 4.23
C SER A 4 22.43 -3.30 4.15
N PHE A 5 22.22 -4.28 3.27
CA PHE A 5 20.90 -4.93 3.18
C PHE A 5 20.60 -5.81 4.41
N LYS A 6 21.63 -6.51 4.92
CA LYS A 6 21.48 -7.43 6.06
C LYS A 6 21.00 -6.74 7.32
N SER A 7 21.32 -5.44 7.52
CA SER A 7 20.83 -4.69 8.68
C SER A 7 19.33 -4.42 8.65
N TYR A 8 18.68 -4.47 7.49
CA TYR A 8 17.24 -4.27 7.35
C TYR A 8 16.44 -5.58 7.47
N LEU A 9 17.09 -6.74 7.39
CA LEU A 9 16.42 -8.05 7.43
C LEU A 9 15.50 -8.23 8.65
N PRO A 10 15.91 -7.86 9.89
CA PRO A 10 15.02 -8.02 11.05
C PRO A 10 13.72 -7.21 10.90
N ALA A 11 13.81 -5.98 10.39
CA ALA A 11 12.66 -5.11 10.18
C ALA A 11 11.73 -5.65 9.08
N ILE A 12 12.31 -6.11 7.97
CA ILE A 12 11.55 -6.73 6.86
C ILE A 12 10.80 -7.97 7.35
N VAL A 13 11.49 -8.86 8.07
CA VAL A 13 10.89 -10.09 8.62
C VAL A 13 9.78 -9.74 9.61
N ALA A 14 9.99 -8.73 10.46
CA ALA A 14 8.96 -8.27 11.39
C ALA A 14 7.71 -7.74 10.66
N ALA A 15 7.88 -6.92 9.61
CA ALA A 15 6.79 -6.41 8.79
C ALA A 15 5.99 -7.54 8.13
N ILE A 16 6.69 -8.49 7.50
CA ILE A 16 6.06 -9.65 6.84
C ILE A 16 5.27 -10.49 7.85
N ASN A 17 5.86 -10.81 9.00
CA ASN A 17 5.22 -11.66 10.02
C ASN A 17 4.07 -10.95 10.73
N GLY A 18 4.19 -9.63 10.91
CA GLY A 18 3.20 -8.76 11.55
C GLY A 18 2.00 -8.42 10.67
N ARG A 19 2.16 -8.46 9.33
CA ARG A 19 1.09 -8.13 8.38
C ARG A 19 -0.16 -8.97 8.63
N ARG A 20 -1.32 -8.31 8.72
CA ARG A 20 -2.65 -8.93 8.84
C ARG A 20 -3.66 -8.13 8.03
N SER A 21 -4.71 -8.79 7.55
CA SER A 21 -5.86 -8.10 6.94
C SER A 21 -6.75 -7.52 8.04
N VAL A 22 -6.51 -6.27 8.41
CA VAL A 22 -7.37 -5.50 9.32
C VAL A 22 -8.60 -5.02 8.54
N ARG A 23 -9.80 -5.22 9.09
CA ARG A 23 -11.09 -4.81 8.48
C ARG A 23 -12.00 -4.04 9.43
N ASN A 24 -11.56 -3.83 10.67
CA ASN A 24 -12.23 -3.02 11.67
C ASN A 24 -11.36 -1.78 11.88
N TYR A 25 -11.85 -0.63 11.43
CA TYR A 25 -11.12 0.62 11.47
C TYR A 25 -11.69 1.53 12.55
N LEU A 26 -10.80 2.28 13.18
CA LEU A 26 -11.19 3.38 14.02
C LEU A 26 -11.81 4.50 13.15
N PRO A 27 -12.82 5.24 13.65
CA PRO A 27 -13.50 6.29 12.89
C PRO A 27 -12.61 7.51 12.62
N GLU A 28 -11.51 7.66 13.35
CA GLU A 28 -10.59 8.79 13.22
C GLU A 28 -9.90 8.78 11.84
N PRO A 29 -9.75 9.96 11.23
CA PRO A 29 -9.01 10.08 9.98
C PRO A 29 -7.53 9.74 10.19
N LEU A 30 -6.89 9.31 9.11
CA LEU A 30 -5.43 9.17 9.06
C LEU A 30 -4.78 10.52 9.37
N SER A 31 -3.81 10.54 10.30
CA SER A 31 -3.06 11.77 10.61
C SER A 31 -2.30 12.30 9.39
N ASP A 32 -2.10 13.62 9.32
CA ASP A 32 -1.38 14.27 8.22
C ASP A 32 0.06 13.76 8.07
N THR A 33 0.71 13.43 9.19
CA THR A 33 2.05 12.83 9.19
C THR A 33 2.05 11.48 8.47
N VAL A 34 1.14 10.58 8.84
CA VAL A 34 1.06 9.25 8.21
C VAL A 34 0.64 9.39 6.75
N ARG A 35 -0.29 10.30 6.43
CA ARG A 35 -0.66 10.60 5.04
C ARG A 35 0.57 11.03 4.23
N GLY A 36 1.36 11.96 4.75
CA GLY A 36 2.58 12.44 4.11
C GLY A 36 3.59 11.33 3.87
N GLN A 37 3.80 10.45 4.85
CA GLN A 37 4.69 9.29 4.71
C GLN A 37 4.22 8.30 3.64
N LEU A 38 2.91 8.01 3.58
CA LEU A 38 2.35 7.13 2.54
C LEU A 38 2.47 7.75 1.15
N THR A 39 2.21 9.06 1.01
CA THR A 39 2.39 9.78 -0.26
C THR A 39 3.86 9.78 -0.69
N GLU A 40 4.78 10.09 0.22
CA GLU A 40 6.22 10.03 -0.08
C GLU A 40 6.65 8.62 -0.51
N PHE A 41 6.14 7.58 0.16
CA PHE A 41 6.43 6.21 -0.24
C PHE A 41 5.90 5.89 -1.64
N ILE A 42 4.68 6.31 -1.96
CA ILE A 42 4.09 6.14 -3.31
C ILE A 42 4.96 6.81 -4.38
N ASP A 43 5.45 8.01 -4.12
CA ASP A 43 6.27 8.77 -5.09
C ASP A 43 7.68 8.19 -5.27
N ARG A 44 8.16 7.45 -4.26
CA ARG A 44 9.53 6.91 -4.22
C ARG A 44 9.63 5.41 -4.44
N ILE A 45 8.51 4.70 -4.55
CA ILE A 45 8.51 3.26 -4.72
C ILE A 45 9.23 2.88 -6.03
N ASP A 46 10.34 2.18 -5.91
CA ASP A 46 11.14 1.71 -7.05
C ASP A 46 10.90 0.22 -7.26
N LEU A 47 10.44 -0.15 -8.45
CA LEU A 47 10.16 -1.53 -8.81
C LEU A 47 11.27 -2.05 -9.74
N PRO A 48 11.74 -3.31 -9.55
CA PRO A 48 12.86 -3.85 -10.31
C PRO A 48 12.48 -4.26 -11.76
N PHE A 49 11.41 -3.69 -12.32
CA PHE A 49 10.88 -3.99 -13.64
C PHE A 49 10.07 -2.80 -14.19
N PRO A 50 9.99 -2.64 -15.52
CA PRO A 50 9.10 -1.65 -16.12
C PRO A 50 7.63 -1.95 -15.81
N HIS A 51 6.87 -0.92 -15.44
CA HIS A 51 5.45 -1.04 -15.10
C HIS A 51 4.66 0.23 -15.45
N GLU A 52 3.34 0.07 -15.55
CA GLU A 52 2.39 1.17 -15.67
C GLU A 52 1.47 1.27 -14.44
N VAL A 53 1.86 0.62 -13.33
CA VAL A 53 1.11 0.69 -12.07
C VAL A 53 1.07 2.13 -11.57
N ARG A 54 -0.13 2.63 -11.27
CA ARG A 54 -0.36 3.92 -10.62
C ARG A 54 -1.03 3.70 -9.27
N VAL A 55 -0.58 4.45 -8.27
CA VAL A 55 -1.09 4.37 -6.90
C VAL A 55 -1.62 5.73 -6.49
N ALA A 56 -2.79 5.77 -5.86
CA ALA A 56 -3.38 7.02 -5.39
C ALA A 56 -4.17 6.80 -4.09
N ILE A 57 -4.00 7.72 -3.14
CA ILE A 57 -4.85 7.83 -1.96
C ILE A 57 -6.10 8.62 -2.35
N VAL A 58 -7.27 8.03 -2.16
CA VAL A 58 -8.56 8.64 -2.48
C VAL A 58 -9.40 8.75 -1.21
N PRO A 59 -10.09 9.87 -0.96
CA PRO A 59 -11.04 9.96 0.14
C PRO A 59 -12.22 9.01 -0.11
N GLN A 60 -12.86 8.54 0.95
CA GLN A 60 -14.13 7.85 0.81
C GLN A 60 -15.16 8.79 0.19
N ASP A 61 -15.81 8.32 -0.87
CA ASP A 61 -17.02 8.91 -1.44
C ASP A 61 -18.16 8.85 -0.41
N ALA A 62 -18.83 9.99 -0.17
CA ALA A 62 -19.97 10.10 0.75
C ALA A 62 -21.18 9.19 0.38
N ASN A 63 -21.26 8.71 -0.86
CA ASN A 63 -22.34 7.90 -1.41
C ASN A 63 -21.95 6.44 -1.70
N GLY A 64 -20.68 6.05 -1.50
CA GLY A 64 -20.16 4.75 -1.92
C GLY A 64 -19.76 3.87 -0.74
N SER A 65 -20.63 2.96 -0.32
CA SER A 65 -20.20 1.80 0.47
C SER A 65 -19.52 0.80 -0.47
N ILE A 66 -18.18 0.82 -0.52
CA ILE A 66 -17.44 -0.14 -1.36
C ILE A 66 -17.56 -1.56 -0.78
N PHE A 67 -17.91 -1.72 0.51
CA PHE A 67 -17.95 -3.01 1.20
C PHE A 67 -19.00 -3.11 2.32
N TYR A 68 -19.26 -4.35 2.76
CA TYR A 68 -20.14 -4.71 3.89
C TYR A 68 -19.61 -4.34 5.30
N PHE A 69 -18.46 -3.68 5.40
CA PHE A 69 -17.80 -3.31 6.65
C PHE A 69 -17.83 -1.79 6.85
N PRO A 70 -17.65 -1.27 8.09
CA PRO A 70 -17.41 0.14 8.31
C PRO A 70 -16.31 0.63 7.37
N SER A 71 -16.68 1.56 6.49
CA SER A 71 -15.79 2.02 5.44
C SER A 71 -14.68 2.88 6.06
N PRO A 72 -13.40 2.66 5.71
CA PRO A 72 -12.35 3.58 6.08
C PRO A 72 -12.58 4.94 5.40
N GLY A 73 -12.17 6.04 6.06
CA GLY A 73 -12.33 7.39 5.50
C GLY A 73 -11.45 7.68 4.29
N ASN A 74 -10.46 6.82 3.99
CA ASN A 74 -9.62 6.89 2.81
C ASN A 74 -9.33 5.48 2.29
N TYR A 75 -9.12 5.38 0.98
CA TYR A 75 -8.69 4.18 0.31
C TYR A 75 -7.39 4.44 -0.44
N VAL A 76 -6.63 3.37 -0.68
CA VAL A 76 -5.53 3.39 -1.64
C VAL A 76 -5.93 2.55 -2.83
N THR A 77 -5.87 3.16 -4.00
CA THR A 77 -6.21 2.53 -5.27
C THR A 77 -4.95 2.23 -6.05
N PHE A 78 -4.90 1.04 -6.64
CA PHE A 78 -3.84 0.60 -7.54
C PHE A 78 -4.49 0.36 -8.89
N THR A 79 -3.91 0.91 -9.95
CA THR A 79 -4.43 0.76 -11.32
C THR A 79 -3.32 0.36 -12.26
N CYS A 80 -3.63 -0.53 -13.21
CA CYS A 80 -2.73 -0.98 -14.26
C CYS A 80 -3.55 -1.45 -15.48
N PRO A 81 -2.93 -1.69 -16.64
CA PRO A 81 -3.57 -2.42 -17.73
C PRO A 81 -4.04 -3.82 -17.29
N ARG A 82 -5.04 -4.38 -17.97
CA ARG A 82 -5.72 -5.61 -17.51
C ARG A 82 -5.00 -6.92 -17.86
N THR A 83 -3.77 -6.86 -18.37
CA THR A 83 -3.02 -8.09 -18.71
C THR A 83 -2.62 -8.86 -17.45
N ILE A 84 -2.40 -10.17 -17.58
CA ILE A 84 -1.95 -11.01 -16.46
C ILE A 84 -0.62 -10.50 -15.89
N LEU A 85 0.31 -10.09 -16.78
CA LEU A 85 1.61 -9.59 -16.38
C LEU A 85 1.50 -8.27 -15.60
N ASP A 86 0.63 -7.35 -16.04
CA ASP A 86 0.44 -6.08 -15.36
C ASP A 86 -0.25 -6.26 -14.00
N GLN A 87 -1.19 -7.19 -13.88
CA GLN A 87 -1.79 -7.54 -12.60
C GLN A 87 -0.78 -8.15 -11.62
N ALA A 88 0.16 -8.97 -12.10
CA ALA A 88 1.24 -9.51 -11.26
C ALA A 88 2.16 -8.39 -10.75
N LYS A 89 2.51 -7.43 -11.61
CA LYS A 89 3.29 -6.23 -11.23
C LYS A 89 2.53 -5.36 -10.24
N LEU A 90 1.23 -5.18 -10.44
CA LEU A 90 0.35 -4.47 -9.51
C LEU A 90 0.33 -5.17 -8.14
N GLY A 91 0.22 -6.49 -8.12
CA GLY A 91 0.28 -7.27 -6.87
C GLY A 91 1.60 -7.08 -6.13
N PHE A 92 2.72 -7.05 -6.84
CA PHE A 92 4.03 -6.78 -6.25
C PHE A 92 4.11 -5.38 -5.63
N ALA A 93 3.68 -4.34 -6.37
CA ALA A 93 3.64 -2.96 -5.86
C ALA A 93 2.69 -2.83 -4.66
N GLY A 94 1.54 -3.50 -4.71
CA GLY A 94 0.57 -3.55 -3.62
C GLY A 94 1.14 -4.15 -2.36
N GLU A 95 1.86 -5.27 -2.45
CA GLU A 95 2.48 -5.89 -1.27
C GLU A 95 3.56 -4.99 -0.66
N LEU A 96 4.39 -4.31 -1.47
CA LEU A 96 5.36 -3.34 -0.96
C LEU A 96 4.69 -2.21 -0.18
N PHE A 97 3.57 -1.68 -0.70
CA PHE A 97 2.79 -0.66 0.00
C PHE A 97 2.18 -1.19 1.31
N ILE A 98 1.61 -2.39 1.29
CA ILE A 98 0.99 -3.00 2.48
C ILE A 98 2.03 -3.35 3.56
N LEU A 99 3.25 -3.69 3.18
CA LEU A 99 4.33 -3.95 4.15
C LEU A 99 4.87 -2.66 4.76
N PHE A 100 4.72 -1.52 4.09
CA PHE A 100 5.08 -0.21 4.61
C PHE A 100 4.00 0.36 5.55
N ALA A 101 2.72 0.12 5.25
CA ALA A 101 1.55 0.61 5.98
C ALA A 101 1.29 -0.14 7.30
#